data_AF-A0A356GRM3-F1
#
_entry.id   AF-A0A356GRM3-F1
#
_cell.length_a   1.000
_cell.length_b   1.000
_cell.length_c   1.000
_cell.angle_alpha   90.00
_cell.angle_beta   90.00
_cell.angle_gamma   90.00
#
_symmetry.space_group_name_H-M   'P 1'
#
loop_
_entity.id
_entity.type
_entity.pdbx_description
1 polymer ?
#
loop_
_entity_poly.entity_id
_entity_poly.type
_entity_poly.pdbx_seq_one_letter_code
_entity_poly.pdbx_strand_id
1 'polypeptide(L)'
;MENAREGLIRHETHPRGASAAEGGAPGDMCLGEYVDRIAKELHERVEHQRAVLRKALGESDAGGGKIPYCPLVDCARIERLRSAIRETVGVLEETRSAFKSKRLEVMRRKLCEILAER
;
A
#
# COMPACT_ATOMS: atom_id res chain seq x y z
N MET A 1 7.53 34.62 36.01
CA MET A 1 7.75 33.54 36.99
C MET A 1 6.55 33.57 37.93
N GLU A 2 5.81 32.52 38.26
CA GLU A 2 5.64 31.16 37.79
C GLU A 2 4.47 30.64 38.65
N ASN A 3 3.55 29.87 38.06
CA ASN A 3 2.56 29.02 38.73
C ASN A 3 1.49 29.64 39.67
N ALA A 4 0.29 29.77 39.13
CA ALA A 4 -0.94 29.45 39.86
C ALA A 4 -1.60 28.24 39.19
N ARG A 5 -1.42 27.07 39.81
CA ARG A 5 -2.24 25.87 39.57
C ARG A 5 -3.59 26.12 40.22
N GLU A 6 -4.68 25.91 39.49
CA GLU A 6 -5.92 25.24 39.94
C GLU A 6 -7.02 25.40 38.88
N GLY A 7 -7.63 24.29 38.52
CA GLY A 7 -8.69 24.25 37.50
C GLY A 7 -9.07 22.81 37.16
N LEU A 8 -9.33 22.02 38.20
CA LEU A 8 -9.79 20.64 38.16
C LEU A 8 -11.16 20.59 37.45
N ILE A 9 -11.20 20.17 36.19
CA ILE A 9 -12.46 19.91 35.48
C ILE A 9 -13.06 18.63 36.04
N ARG A 10 -14.10 18.81 36.86
CA ARG A 10 -15.06 17.77 37.24
C ARG A 10 -15.83 17.34 35.99
N HIS A 11 -15.47 16.22 35.39
CA HIS A 11 -16.42 15.47 34.57
C HIS A 11 -17.16 14.48 35.47
N GLU A 12 -18.39 14.87 35.78
CA GLU A 12 -19.38 14.05 36.47
C GLU A 12 -19.58 12.74 35.70
N THR A 13 -19.19 11.63 36.32
CA THR A 13 -19.58 10.28 35.89
C THR A 13 -20.70 9.82 36.80
N HIS A 14 -21.90 9.66 36.25
CA HIS A 14 -22.95 8.81 36.82
C HIS A 14 -23.88 8.29 35.71
N PRO A 15 -24.61 7.19 35.94
CA PRO A 15 -24.35 5.94 35.27
C PRO A 15 -25.52 5.57 34.35
N ARG A 16 -25.27 4.82 33.29
CA ARG A 16 -26.37 4.21 32.52
C ARG A 16 -26.11 2.73 32.28
N GLY A 17 -26.85 1.95 33.06
CA GLY A 17 -27.50 0.74 32.57
C GLY A 17 -26.63 -0.48 32.48
N ALA A 18 -26.61 -1.25 33.57
CA ALA A 18 -26.57 -2.69 33.43
C ALA A 18 -27.80 -3.12 32.61
N SER A 19 -27.57 -3.77 31.47
CA SER A 19 -28.55 -4.64 30.83
C SER A 19 -27.79 -5.87 30.34
N ALA A 20 -27.93 -6.94 31.12
CA ALA A 20 -27.59 -8.27 30.70
C ALA A 20 -28.39 -8.64 29.44
N ALA A 21 -27.68 -9.13 28.43
CA ALA A 21 -28.21 -10.03 27.42
C ALA A 21 -27.05 -10.95 27.01
N GLU A 22 -26.91 -12.03 27.77
CA GLU A 22 -26.20 -13.22 27.34
C GLU A 22 -26.90 -13.80 26.10
N GLY A 23 -26.13 -14.23 25.10
CA GLY A 23 -26.66 -14.97 23.95
C GLY A 23 -25.98 -14.74 22.60
N GLY A 24 -24.68 -14.44 22.55
CA GLY A 24 -23.90 -14.56 21.30
C GLY A 24 -23.44 -16.01 21.13
N ALA A 25 -23.90 -16.69 20.07
CA ALA A 25 -23.47 -18.03 19.73
C ALA A 25 -21.93 -18.12 19.59
N PRO A 26 -21.29 -19.28 19.90
CA PRO A 26 -19.87 -19.48 19.69
C PRO A 26 -19.59 -19.54 18.18
N GLY A 27 -19.46 -18.37 17.55
CA GLY A 27 -19.28 -18.30 16.10
C GLY A 27 -19.52 -16.93 15.47
N ASP A 28 -20.17 -15.98 16.16
CA ASP A 28 -20.39 -14.66 15.60
C ASP A 28 -19.21 -13.74 15.95
N MET A 29 -18.29 -13.59 15.00
CA MET A 29 -17.11 -12.72 15.07
C MET A 29 -17.41 -11.43 14.30
N CYS A 30 -17.04 -10.27 14.83
CA CYS A 30 -17.29 -9.03 14.11
C CYS A 30 -16.39 -8.94 12.87
N LEU A 31 -16.82 -8.16 11.85
CA LEU A 31 -16.06 -8.03 10.60
C LEU A 31 -14.61 -7.58 10.82
N GLY A 32 -14.37 -6.71 11.81
CA GLY A 32 -13.02 -6.27 12.19
C GLY A 32 -12.15 -7.43 12.67
N GLU A 33 -12.64 -8.22 13.63
CA GLU A 33 -11.95 -9.40 14.15
C GLU A 33 -11.71 -10.46 13.05
N TYR A 34 -12.64 -10.62 12.12
CA TYR A 34 -12.49 -11.52 10.98
C TYR A 34 -11.36 -11.07 10.04
N VAL A 35 -11.31 -9.77 9.72
CA VAL A 35 -10.25 -9.19 8.89
C VAL A 35 -8.89 -9.33 9.59
N ASP A 36 -8.81 -9.02 10.88
CA ASP A 36 -7.57 -9.14 11.66
C ASP A 36 -7.08 -10.58 11.71
N ARG A 37 -8.00 -11.54 11.88
CA ARG A 37 -7.68 -12.96 11.88
C ARG A 37 -7.15 -13.42 10.53
N ILE A 38 -7.81 -13.04 9.44
CA ILE A 38 -7.33 -13.37 8.08
C ILE A 38 -5.99 -12.73 7.80
N ALA A 39 -5.79 -11.46 8.17
CA ALA A 39 -4.53 -10.76 7.97
C ALA A 39 -3.39 -11.49 8.70
N LYS A 40 -3.66 -11.96 9.93
CA LYS A 40 -2.72 -12.78 10.69
C LYS A 40 -2.42 -14.13 10.01
N GLU A 41 -3.45 -14.86 9.59
CA GLU A 41 -3.29 -16.15 8.91
C GLU A 41 -2.53 -16.01 7.58
N LEU A 42 -2.78 -14.94 6.82
CA LEU A 42 -2.05 -14.63 5.59
C LEU A 42 -0.58 -14.31 5.89
N HIS A 43 -0.32 -13.52 6.93
CA HIS A 43 1.05 -13.21 7.35
C HIS A 43 1.81 -14.50 7.68
N GLU A 44 1.24 -15.38 8.51
CA GLU A 44 1.87 -16.66 8.88
C GLU A 44 2.17 -17.55 7.65
N ARG A 45 1.26 -17.59 6.66
CA ARG A 45 1.46 -18.34 5.41
C ARG A 45 2.59 -17.76 4.56
N VAL A 46 2.66 -16.44 4.41
CA VAL A 46 3.73 -15.76 3.66
C VAL A 46 5.09 -16.00 4.33
N GLU A 47 5.13 -15.94 5.66
CA GLU A 47 6.32 -16.22 6.45
C GLU A 47 6.81 -17.66 6.27
N HIS A 48 5.88 -18.62 6.29
CA HIS A 48 6.18 -20.03 6.01
C HIS A 48 6.75 -20.22 4.60
N GLN A 49 6.09 -19.68 3.57
CA GLN A 49 6.56 -19.75 2.19
C GLN A 49 7.96 -19.15 2.03
N ARG A 50 8.22 -18.00 2.66
CA ARG A 50 9.56 -17.37 2.67
C ARG A 50 10.61 -18.30 3.26
N ALA A 51 10.31 -18.95 4.39
CA ALA A 51 11.23 -19.88 5.04
C ALA A 51 11.54 -21.10 4.15
N VAL A 52 10.53 -21.67 3.50
CA VAL A 52 10.69 -22.81 2.56
C VAL A 52 11.54 -22.41 1.36
N LEU A 53 11.24 -21.26 0.72
CA LEU A 53 11.99 -20.78 -0.44
C LEU A 53 13.45 -20.48 -0.09
N ARG A 54 13.72 -19.87 1.07
CA ARG A 54 15.11 -19.63 1.53
C ARG A 54 15.89 -20.92 1.72
N LYS A 55 15.27 -21.97 2.25
CA LYS A 55 15.91 -23.29 2.42
C LYS A 55 16.26 -23.91 1.06
N ALA A 56 15.30 -23.94 0.13
CA ALA A 56 15.52 -24.47 -1.23
C ALA A 56 16.60 -23.70 -2.00
N LEU A 57 16.68 -22.38 -1.82
CA LEU A 57 17.73 -21.55 -2.42
C LEU A 57 19.10 -21.76 -1.75
N GLY A 58 19.15 -21.96 -0.44
CA GLY A 58 20.38 -22.25 0.30
C GLY A 58 21.03 -23.58 -0.06
N GLU A 59 20.26 -24.55 -0.57
CA GLU A 59 20.77 -25.79 -1.14
C GLU A 59 21.39 -25.61 -2.55
N SER A 60 21.19 -24.45 -3.18
CA SER A 60 21.57 -24.16 -4.57
C SER A 60 22.70 -23.12 -4.73
N ASP A 61 23.34 -22.67 -3.64
CA ASP A 61 24.19 -21.46 -3.61
C ASP A 61 25.63 -21.64 -4.14
N ALA A 62 25.77 -22.12 -5.37
CA ALA A 62 27.03 -22.06 -6.11
C ALA A 62 27.21 -20.74 -6.90
N GLY A 63 26.32 -19.76 -6.74
CA GLY A 63 26.31 -18.57 -7.60
C GLY A 63 25.41 -17.46 -7.06
N GLY A 64 25.68 -16.99 -5.85
CA GLY A 64 24.96 -15.91 -5.17
C GLY A 64 25.03 -14.56 -5.90
N GLY A 65 24.18 -14.40 -6.93
CA GLY A 65 23.93 -13.11 -7.56
C GLY A 65 23.16 -12.19 -6.61
N LYS A 66 23.76 -11.04 -6.24
CA LYS A 66 23.03 -10.01 -5.48
C LYS A 66 21.96 -9.40 -6.39
N ILE A 67 20.69 -9.57 -6.04
CA ILE A 67 19.58 -8.91 -6.72
C ILE A 67 19.27 -7.59 -5.98
N PRO A 68 19.24 -6.44 -6.68
CA PRO A 68 18.84 -5.19 -6.05
C PRO A 68 17.39 -5.26 -5.58
N TYR A 69 17.14 -4.83 -4.34
CA TYR A 69 15.80 -4.78 -3.75
C TYR A 69 14.89 -3.84 -4.55
N CYS A 70 13.75 -4.34 -5.01
CA CYS A 70 12.74 -3.62 -5.79
C CYS A 70 11.41 -3.75 -5.03
N PRO A 71 11.05 -2.77 -4.18
CA PRO A 71 9.71 -2.75 -3.59
C PRO A 71 8.69 -2.60 -4.72
N LEU A 72 7.62 -3.39 -4.72
CA LEU A 72 6.64 -3.39 -5.82
C LEU A 72 6.05 -1.99 -6.11
N VAL A 73 5.99 -1.11 -5.12
CA VAL A 73 5.42 0.24 -5.22
C VAL A 73 6.46 1.29 -5.65
N ASP A 74 7.68 1.24 -5.08
CA ASP A 74 8.75 2.23 -5.29
C ASP A 74 9.95 1.66 -6.06
N CYS A 75 9.71 0.68 -6.94
CA CYS A 75 10.78 0.05 -7.67
C CYS A 75 11.46 1.07 -8.60
N ALA A 76 12.80 1.20 -8.50
CA ALA A 76 13.59 2.09 -9.37
C ALA A 76 13.38 1.83 -10.88
N ARG A 77 12.93 0.62 -11.27
CA ARG A 77 12.52 0.33 -12.65
C ARG A 77 11.22 1.05 -13.03
N ILE A 78 10.22 1.02 -12.14
CA ILE A 78 8.93 1.67 -12.36
C ILE A 78 9.11 3.18 -12.41
N GLU A 79 9.92 3.76 -11.51
CA GLU A 79 10.21 5.19 -11.55
C GLU A 79 10.92 5.62 -12.82
N ARG A 80 11.91 4.85 -13.30
CA ARG A 80 12.55 5.11 -14.60
C ARG A 80 11.57 5.05 -15.75
N LEU A 81 10.65 4.09 -15.74
CA LEU A 81 9.61 3.99 -16.77
C LEU A 81 8.66 5.19 -16.73
N ARG A 82 8.21 5.60 -15.53
CA ARG A 82 7.36 6.80 -15.34
C ARG A 82 8.07 8.06 -15.83
N SER A 83 9.37 8.22 -15.54
CA SER A 83 10.19 9.34 -16.04
C SER A 83 10.22 9.35 -17.57
N ALA A 84 10.58 8.22 -18.19
CA ALA A 84 10.65 8.11 -19.64
C ALA A 84 9.31 8.41 -20.33
N ILE A 85 8.18 7.99 -19.74
CA ILE A 85 6.85 8.31 -20.26
C ILE A 85 6.57 9.82 -20.15
N ARG A 86 6.89 10.46 -19.00
CA ARG A 86 6.72 11.92 -18.82
C ARG A 86 7.54 12.70 -19.84
N GLU A 87 8.81 12.32 -20.04
CA GLU A 87 9.69 12.93 -21.03
C GLU A 87 9.13 12.76 -22.45
N THR A 88 8.64 11.57 -22.78
CA THR A 88 8.00 11.29 -24.07
C THR A 88 6.77 12.16 -24.29
N VAL A 89 5.92 12.32 -23.27
CA VAL A 89 4.76 13.23 -23.34
C VAL A 89 5.22 14.67 -23.56
N GLY A 90 6.24 15.15 -22.84
CA GLY A 90 6.80 16.48 -23.03
C GLY A 90 7.24 16.73 -24.47
N VAL A 91 8.01 15.81 -25.05
CA VAL A 91 8.43 15.89 -26.47
C VAL A 91 7.22 15.89 -27.41
N LEU A 92 6.22 15.04 -27.17
CA LEU A 92 4.98 15.01 -27.97
C LEU A 92 4.18 16.31 -27.88
N GLU A 93 4.24 17.03 -26.76
CA GLU A 93 3.58 18.32 -26.57
C GLU A 93 4.32 19.46 -27.28
N GLU A 94 5.64 19.51 -27.18
CA GLU A 94 6.48 20.48 -27.88
C GLU A 94 6.35 20.36 -29.40
N THR A 95 6.22 19.13 -29.88
CA THR A 95 6.11 18.81 -31.31
C THR A 95 4.67 18.77 -31.82
N ARG A 96 3.67 19.07 -30.98
CA ARG A 96 2.24 19.01 -31.32
C ARG A 96 1.86 19.87 -32.52
N SER A 97 2.52 21.01 -32.72
CA SER A 97 2.30 21.90 -33.88
C SER A 97 2.97 21.37 -35.16
N ALA A 98 4.05 20.60 -35.04
CA ALA A 98 4.75 19.97 -36.15
C ALA A 98 4.06 18.67 -36.61
N PHE A 99 3.36 17.99 -35.70
CA PHE A 99 2.67 16.75 -36.00
C PHE A 99 1.22 16.99 -36.47
N LYS A 100 0.99 16.83 -37.78
CA LYS A 100 -0.37 16.74 -38.38
C LYS A 100 -1.09 15.39 -38.05
N SER A 101 -0.54 14.58 -37.16
CA SER A 101 -0.98 13.20 -36.93
C SER A 101 -1.93 13.07 -35.74
N LYS A 102 -3.21 12.79 -36.03
CA LYS A 102 -4.23 12.47 -35.03
C LYS A 102 -3.85 11.25 -34.17
N ARG A 103 -3.02 10.33 -34.68
CA ARG A 103 -2.56 9.14 -33.94
C ARG A 103 -1.61 9.50 -32.79
N LEU A 104 -0.76 10.51 -32.97
CA LEU A 104 0.16 10.97 -31.92
C LEU A 104 -0.58 11.69 -30.79
N GLU A 105 -1.60 12.45 -31.12
CA GLU A 105 -2.49 13.07 -30.14
C GLU A 105 -3.22 12.03 -29.28
N VAL A 106 -3.69 10.93 -29.89
CA VAL A 106 -4.28 9.79 -29.15
C VAL A 106 -3.24 9.10 -28.27
N MET A 107 -2.01 8.91 -28.78
CA MET A 107 -0.93 8.30 -28.01
C MET A 107 -0.54 9.15 -26.79
N ARG A 108 -0.39 10.47 -26.96
CA ARG A 108 -0.12 11.42 -25.87
C ARG A 108 -1.13 11.25 -24.73
N ARG A 109 -2.43 11.26 -25.07
CA ARG A 109 -3.51 11.13 -24.08
C ARG A 109 -3.44 9.82 -23.29
N LYS A 110 -3.22 8.70 -24.00
CA LYS A 110 -3.05 7.39 -23.36
C LYS A 110 -1.88 7.37 -22.38
N LEU A 111 -0.75 7.98 -22.75
CA LEU A 111 0.41 8.07 -21.87
C LEU A 111 0.12 8.93 -20.62
N CYS A 112 -0.63 10.02 -20.76
CA CYS A 112 -1.07 10.82 -19.62
C CYS A 112 -2.03 10.06 -18.69
N GLU A 113 -2.96 9.28 -19.25
CA GLU A 113 -3.89 8.43 -18.48
C GLU A 113 -3.12 7.38 -17.65
N ILE A 114 -2.16 6.67 -18.26
CA ILE A 114 -1.31 5.68 -17.57
C ILE A 114 -0.51 6.31 -16.42
N LEU A 115 -0.09 7.57 -16.56
CA LEU A 115 0.62 8.28 -15.50
C LEU A 115 -0.29 8.76 -14.35
N ALA A 116 -1.61 8.84 -14.59
CA ALA A 116 -2.59 9.27 -13.60
C ALA A 116 -3.13 8.10 -12.75
N GLU A 117 -3.11 6.88 -13.28
CA GLU A 117 -3.46 5.65 -12.55
C GLU A 117 -2.38 5.33 -11.49
N ARG A 118 -2.78 5.30 -10.21
CA ARG A 118 -1.93 4.94 -9.06
C ARG A 118 -2.14 3.50 -8.63
#